data_AF-A0A972CG09-F1
#
_entry.id   AF-A0A972CG09-F1
#
_cell.length_a   1.000
_cell.length_b   1.000
_cell.length_c   1.000
_cell.angle_alpha   90.00
_cell.angle_beta   90.00
_cell.angle_gamma   90.00
#
_symmetry.space_group_name_H-M   'P 1'
#
loop_
_entity.id
_entity.type
_entity.pdbx_description
1 polymer ?
#
loop_
_entity_poly.entity_id
_entity_poly.type
_entity_poly.pdbx_seq_one_letter_code
_entity_poly.pdbx_strand_id
1 'polypeptide(L)'
;MKENEKKIFYVIEQICNGCETCSLVCSIIINKTGFSKNSNISMIRAEEAGYNRPGTVGIGYDEPVVGCNADPCDGEPKCVKYCPTGALIYGTHEEVQAKKMEIMRLWKADNMESKVRAPWAQRRD
;
A
#
# COMPACT_ATOMS: atom_id res chain seq x y z
N MET A 1 -2.48 21.73 22.58
CA MET A 1 -1.78 21.98 21.30
C MET A 1 -0.68 20.93 21.19
N LYS A 2 -0.93 19.80 20.51
CA LYS A 2 0.12 18.79 20.28
C LYS A 2 0.89 19.18 19.02
N GLU A 3 1.79 20.15 19.18
CA GLU A 3 2.76 20.52 18.16
C GLU A 3 3.67 19.31 17.91
N ASN A 4 3.82 18.89 16.64
CA ASN A 4 4.71 17.80 16.18
C ASN A 4 4.29 16.33 16.33
N GLU A 5 3.02 15.99 16.09
CA GLU A 5 2.69 14.58 15.78
C GLU A 5 3.08 14.25 14.33
N LYS A 6 4.33 13.84 14.12
CA LYS A 6 4.88 13.48 12.80
C LYS A 6 4.07 12.34 12.18
N LYS A 7 3.43 12.60 11.05
CA LYS A 7 2.72 11.57 10.27
C LYS A 7 3.73 10.67 9.55
N ILE A 8 3.42 9.39 9.52
CA ILE A 8 4.22 8.35 8.87
C ILE A 8 3.36 7.57 7.88
N PHE A 9 4.01 7.01 6.87
CA PHE A 9 3.42 5.95 6.06
C PHE A 9 3.64 4.61 6.75
N TYR A 10 2.59 3.80 6.81
CA TYR A 10 2.65 2.42 7.28
C TYR A 10 2.03 1.51 6.23
N VAL A 11 2.68 0.38 5.99
CA VAL A 11 2.23 -0.64 5.05
C VAL A 11 1.85 -1.89 5.84
N ILE A 12 0.63 -2.36 5.66
CA ILE A 12 0.18 -3.66 6.17
C ILE A 12 0.57 -4.72 5.13
N GLU A 13 1.73 -5.33 5.31
CA GLU A 13 2.28 -6.38 4.43
C GLU A 13 1.31 -7.54 4.22
N GLN A 14 0.55 -7.91 5.26
CA GLN A 14 -0.37 -9.05 5.22
C GLN A 14 -1.47 -8.93 4.15
N ILE A 15 -1.83 -7.69 3.78
CA ILE A 15 -2.89 -7.38 2.81
C ILE A 15 -2.35 -6.63 1.59
N CYS A 16 -1.06 -6.35 1.52
CA CYS A 16 -0.44 -5.85 0.29
C CYS A 16 -0.30 -7.02 -0.70
N ASN A 17 -0.66 -6.78 -1.96
CA ASN A 17 -0.60 -7.79 -3.02
C ASN A 17 0.26 -7.36 -4.22
N GLY A 18 1.05 -6.29 -4.07
CA GLY A 18 1.96 -5.83 -5.11
C GLY A 18 1.29 -5.28 -6.39
N CYS A 19 0.01 -4.90 -6.36
CA CYS A 19 -0.72 -4.44 -7.56
C CYS A 19 -0.21 -3.13 -8.21
N GLU A 20 0.83 -2.49 -7.68
CA GLU A 20 1.44 -1.24 -8.19
C GLU A 20 0.52 -0.02 -8.36
N THR A 21 -0.75 -0.11 -7.94
CA THR A 21 -1.72 0.99 -8.07
C THR A 21 -1.22 2.26 -7.35
N CYS A 22 -0.53 2.09 -6.23
CA CYS A 22 0.05 3.20 -5.50
C CYS A 22 1.16 3.92 -6.29
N SER A 23 2.01 3.19 -7.02
CA SER A 23 3.04 3.75 -7.90
C SER A 23 2.40 4.53 -9.05
N LEU A 24 1.42 3.92 -9.71
CA LEU A 24 0.69 4.55 -10.82
C LEU A 24 -0.01 5.84 -10.40
N VAL A 25 -0.76 5.81 -9.29
CA VAL A 25 -1.43 7.00 -8.76
C VAL A 25 -0.41 8.08 -8.42
N CYS A 26 0.71 7.70 -7.80
CA CYS A 26 1.75 8.66 -7.43
C CYS A 26 2.41 9.31 -8.66
N SER A 27 2.72 8.53 -9.71
CA SER A 27 3.31 9.07 -10.95
C SER A 27 2.37 10.06 -11.65
N ILE A 28 1.08 9.76 -11.67
CA ILE A 28 0.04 10.64 -12.24
C ILE A 28 -0.06 11.96 -11.47
N ILE A 29 0.00 11.92 -10.13
CA ILE A 29 -0.07 13.15 -9.32
C ILE A 29 1.19 14.01 -9.50
N ILE A 30 2.38 13.42 -9.44
CA ILE A 30 3.63 14.18 -9.46
C ILE A 30 3.95 14.68 -10.87
N ASN A 31 3.89 13.82 -11.88
CA ASN A 31 4.43 14.10 -13.22
C ASN A 31 3.36 14.18 -14.30
N LYS A 32 2.10 13.85 -13.98
CA LYS A 32 1.03 13.67 -14.98
C LYS A 32 1.39 12.68 -16.09
N THR A 33 2.40 11.83 -15.84
CA THR A 33 2.83 10.76 -16.74
C THR A 33 2.37 9.42 -16.16
N GLY A 34 1.73 8.61 -17.01
CA GLY A 34 1.21 7.30 -16.64
C GLY A 34 2.27 6.20 -16.50
N PHE A 35 3.57 6.52 -16.62
CA PHE A 35 4.65 5.54 -16.61
C PHE A 35 5.59 5.70 -15.40
N SER A 36 5.84 4.56 -14.76
CA SER A 36 6.33 4.31 -13.38
C SER A 36 7.75 4.76 -13.01
N LYS A 37 8.41 5.69 -13.73
CA LYS A 37 9.81 6.05 -13.42
C LYS A 37 9.98 7.14 -12.36
N ASN A 38 8.95 7.98 -12.14
CA ASN A 38 9.02 9.11 -11.24
C ASN A 38 7.88 9.06 -10.19
N SER A 39 7.89 8.06 -9.32
CA SER A 39 6.97 7.96 -8.18
C SER A 39 7.74 8.00 -6.86
N ASN A 40 7.16 8.61 -5.83
CA ASN A 40 7.69 8.56 -4.46
C ASN A 40 7.32 7.24 -3.74
N ILE A 41 6.71 6.29 -4.45
CA ILE A 41 6.36 4.96 -3.98
C ILE A 41 6.56 3.97 -5.11
N SER A 42 7.41 2.97 -4.89
CA SER A 42 7.75 1.95 -5.88
C SER A 42 7.66 0.56 -5.27
N MET A 43 7.37 -0.44 -6.09
CA MET A 43 7.38 -1.84 -5.65
C MET A 43 8.76 -2.42 -5.86
N ILE A 44 9.35 -2.99 -4.81
CA ILE A 44 10.49 -3.89 -4.93
C ILE A 44 9.94 -5.30 -5.04
N ARG A 45 10.42 -6.03 -6.04
CA ARG A 45 10.22 -7.47 -6.21
C ARG A 45 11.52 -8.15 -5.80
N ALA A 46 11.53 -8.80 -4.65
CA ALA A 46 12.65 -9.62 -4.22
C ALA A 46 12.33 -11.07 -4.52
N GLU A 47 13.15 -11.72 -5.36
CA GLU A 47 13.05 -13.15 -5.64
C GLU A 47 14.26 -13.86 -5.02
N GLU A 48 14.04 -14.75 -4.05
CA GLU A 48 15.08 -15.70 -3.67
C GLU A 48 15.23 -16.78 -4.77
N ALA A 49 16.48 -17.11 -5.08
CA ALA A 49 16.88 -17.94 -6.22
C ALA A 49 15.97 -19.16 -6.46
N GLY A 50 15.34 -19.22 -7.64
CA GLY A 50 14.53 -20.38 -8.04
C GLY A 50 13.40 -20.10 -9.06
N TYR A 51 13.08 -18.83 -9.32
CA TYR A 51 11.87 -18.45 -10.06
C TYR A 51 11.85 -18.87 -11.55
N ASN A 52 13.01 -19.11 -12.17
CA ASN A 52 13.09 -19.52 -13.59
C ASN A 52 13.34 -21.02 -13.80
N ARG A 53 13.08 -21.87 -12.79
CA ARG A 53 13.12 -23.33 -12.97
C ARG A 53 11.71 -23.90 -12.83
N PRO A 54 11.17 -24.55 -13.88
CA PRO A 54 9.93 -25.31 -13.78
C PRO A 54 10.02 -26.32 -12.62
N GLY A 55 9.06 -26.29 -11.70
CA GLY A 55 9.02 -27.21 -10.54
C GLY A 55 9.64 -26.69 -9.25
N THR A 56 10.14 -25.45 -9.20
CA THR A 56 10.58 -24.80 -7.95
C THR A 56 9.62 -23.69 -7.54
N VAL A 57 9.19 -23.70 -6.27
CA VAL A 57 8.46 -22.59 -5.67
C VAL A 57 9.50 -21.55 -5.27
N GLY A 58 9.61 -20.46 -6.06
CA GLY A 58 10.33 -19.28 -5.61
C GLY A 58 9.50 -18.55 -4.56
N ILE A 59 10.14 -18.06 -3.50
CA ILE A 59 9.50 -17.12 -2.58
C ILE A 59 9.79 -15.72 -3.12
N GLY A 60 8.78 -15.13 -3.76
CA GLY A 60 8.79 -13.73 -4.15
C GLY A 60 8.16 -12.87 -3.05
N TYR A 61 8.85 -11.82 -2.62
CA TYR A 61 8.30 -10.81 -1.73
C TYR A 61 8.09 -9.51 -2.50
N ASP A 62 6.83 -9.05 -2.53
CA ASP A 62 6.43 -7.78 -3.11
C ASP A 62 6.30 -6.74 -1.99
N GLU A 63 7.25 -5.80 -1.89
CA GLU A 63 7.24 -4.75 -0.87
C GLU A 63 7.15 -3.35 -1.49
N PRO A 64 6.13 -2.54 -1.15
CA PRO A 64 6.10 -1.14 -1.53
C PRO A 64 7.09 -0.34 -0.66
N VAL A 65 8.09 0.26 -1.30
CA VAL A 65 8.99 1.22 -0.67
C VAL A 65 8.41 2.62 -0.80
N VAL A 66 8.19 3.27 0.33
CA VAL A 66 7.57 4.61 0.40
C VAL A 66 8.62 5.66 0.76
N GLY A 67 8.99 6.49 -0.20
CA GLY A 67 9.85 7.67 -0.03
C GLY A 67 9.07 8.99 -0.05
N CYS A 68 7.78 8.95 0.29
CA CYS A 68 6.88 10.10 0.19
C CYS A 68 6.63 10.75 1.55
N ASN A 69 6.59 12.08 1.59
CA ASN A 69 6.20 12.88 2.75
C ASN A 69 4.77 13.46 2.64
N ALA A 70 4.06 13.16 1.55
CA ALA A 70 2.72 13.64 1.19
C ALA A 70 2.61 15.13 0.76
N ASP A 71 3.72 15.88 0.68
CA ASP A 71 3.73 17.27 0.19
C ASP A 71 3.12 17.41 -1.22
N PRO A 72 3.39 16.51 -2.19
CA PRO A 72 2.79 16.60 -3.53
C PRO A 72 1.27 16.36 -3.55
N CYS A 73 0.68 15.98 -2.42
CA CYS A 73 -0.73 15.62 -2.28
C CYS A 73 -1.46 16.51 -1.25
N ASP A 74 -0.94 17.70 -0.96
CA ASP A 74 -1.49 18.65 0.03
C ASP A 74 -1.70 18.02 1.43
N GLY A 75 -0.82 17.09 1.81
CA GLY A 75 -0.91 16.36 3.08
C GLY A 75 -1.94 15.22 3.09
N GLU A 76 -2.62 14.95 1.97
CA GLU A 76 -3.58 13.85 1.81
C GLU A 76 -3.18 12.91 0.66
N PRO A 77 -2.31 11.92 0.95
CA PRO A 77 -1.73 11.08 -0.10
C PRO A 77 -2.79 10.24 -0.84
N LYS A 78 -2.94 10.50 -2.15
CA LYS A 78 -3.95 9.83 -2.98
C LYS A 78 -3.70 8.32 -3.12
N CYS A 79 -2.45 7.87 -3.02
CA CYS A 79 -2.12 6.44 -3.03
C CYS A 79 -2.76 5.66 -1.87
N VAL A 80 -2.98 6.29 -0.71
CA VAL A 80 -3.72 5.70 0.43
C VAL A 80 -5.19 5.52 0.06
N LYS A 81 -5.81 6.55 -0.52
CA LYS A 81 -7.23 6.54 -0.94
C LYS A 81 -7.52 5.46 -1.99
N TYR A 82 -6.63 5.29 -2.96
CA TYR A 82 -6.83 4.38 -4.09
C TYR A 82 -6.22 2.99 -3.89
N CYS A 83 -5.66 2.69 -2.72
CA CYS A 83 -5.15 1.36 -2.42
C CYS A 83 -6.33 0.36 -2.39
N PRO A 84 -6.40 -0.60 -3.33
CA PRO A 84 -7.57 -1.48 -3.45
C PRO A 84 -7.65 -2.47 -2.29
N THR A 85 -6.55 -2.76 -1.60
CA THR A 85 -6.51 -3.67 -0.45
C THR A 85 -6.52 -2.95 0.90
N GLY A 86 -6.34 -1.62 0.91
CA GLY A 86 -6.22 -0.85 2.15
C GLY A 86 -4.90 -1.05 2.90
N ALA A 87 -3.88 -1.60 2.24
CA ALA A 87 -2.57 -1.84 2.84
C ALA A 87 -1.84 -0.56 3.28
N LEU A 88 -2.12 0.59 2.66
CA LEU A 88 -1.42 1.85 2.94
C LEU A 88 -2.18 2.67 3.98
N ILE A 89 -1.48 3.11 5.03
CA ILE A 89 -1.97 4.05 6.03
C ILE A 89 -1.03 5.26 6.07
N TYR A 90 -1.59 6.47 6.11
CA TYR A 90 -0.85 7.69 6.43
C TYR A 90 -1.51 8.36 7.62
N GLY A 91 -0.74 8.58 8.67
CA GLY A 91 -1.26 9.13 9.93
C GLY A 91 -0.19 9.14 11.01
N THR A 92 -0.57 9.61 12.20
CA THR A 92 0.31 9.57 13.37
C THR A 92 0.48 8.14 13.87
N HIS A 93 1.43 7.91 14.77
CA HIS A 93 1.66 6.58 15.33
C HIS A 93 0.38 6.02 15.99
N GLU A 94 -0.35 6.85 16.74
CA GLU A 94 -1.61 6.47 17.40
C GLU A 94 -2.69 6.11 16.36
N GLU A 95 -2.86 6.93 15.32
CA GLU A 95 -3.83 6.70 14.24
C GLU A 95 -3.51 5.42 13.44
N VAL A 96 -2.23 5.17 13.16
CA VAL A 96 -1.77 3.97 12.43
C VAL A 96 -2.09 2.71 13.21
N GLN A 97 -1.80 2.68 14.53
CA GLN A 97 -2.07 1.52 15.36
C GLN A 97 -3.58 1.23 15.43
N ALA A 98 -4.41 2.26 15.62
CA ALA A 98 -5.86 2.12 15.64
C ALA A 98 -6.41 1.53 14.33
N LYS A 99 -6.03 2.11 13.19
CA LYS A 99 -6.46 1.64 11.85
C LYS A 99 -5.96 0.23 11.55
N LYS A 100 -4.72 -0.09 11.92
CA LYS A 100 -4.16 -1.44 11.76
C LYS A 100 -4.99 -2.47 12.52
N MET A 101 -5.32 -2.20 13.78
CA MET A 101 -6.14 -3.11 14.59
C MET A 101 -7.54 -3.30 14.00
N GLU A 102 -8.16 -2.21 13.54
CA GLU A 102 -9.47 -2.24 12.89
C GLU A 102 -9.45 -3.08 11.60
N ILE A 103 -8.52 -2.81 10.69
CA ILE A 103 -8.39 -3.53 9.42
C ILE A 103 -8.11 -5.02 9.66
N MET A 104 -7.22 -5.35 10.60
CA MET A 104 -6.92 -6.74 10.95
C MET A 104 -8.13 -7.45 11.59
N ARG A 105 -8.95 -6.74 12.37
CA ARG A 105 -10.19 -7.29 12.93
C ARG A 105 -11.20 -7.60 11.83
N LEU A 106 -11.41 -6.68 10.90
CA LEU A 106 -12.31 -6.88 9.76
C LEU A 106 -11.84 -8.06 8.90
N TRP A 107 -10.53 -8.15 8.65
CA TRP A 107 -9.95 -9.21 7.83
C TRP A 107 -10.10 -10.60 8.47
N LYS A 108 -9.96 -10.72 9.80
CA LYS A 108 -10.22 -11.95 10.55
C LYS A 108 -11.71 -12.35 10.57
N ALA A 109 -12.61 -11.37 10.58
CA ALA A 109 -14.05 -11.62 10.66
C ALA A 109 -14.63 -12.13 9.32
N ASP A 110 -14.13 -11.60 8.19
CA ASP A 110 -14.70 -11.86 6.86
C ASP A 110 -14.06 -13.04 6.09
N ASN A 111 -13.14 -13.81 6.69
CA ASN A 111 -12.44 -14.93 6.02
C ASN A 111 -12.00 -14.58 4.58
N MET A 112 -11.37 -13.41 4.43
CA MET A 112 -11.07 -12.83 3.13
C MET A 112 -9.84 -13.52 2.52
N GLU A 113 -10.02 -14.79 2.10
CA GLU A 113 -8.98 -15.68 1.55
C GLU A 113 -8.32 -15.11 0.28
N SER A 114 -9.00 -14.18 -0.39
CA SER A 114 -8.43 -13.43 -1.50
C SER A 114 -7.98 -12.07 -0.99
N LYS A 115 -6.66 -11.86 -0.86
CA LYS A 115 -5.94 -10.60 -0.62
C LYS A 115 -6.23 -9.48 -1.65
N VAL A 116 -7.45 -9.40 -2.17
CA VAL A 116 -7.77 -8.82 -3.48
C VAL A 116 -8.67 -7.58 -3.37
N ARG A 117 -9.49 -7.41 -2.33
CA ARG A 117 -10.34 -6.20 -2.18
C ARG A 117 -10.62 -5.77 -0.74
N ALA A 118 -10.25 -4.53 -0.40
CA ALA A 118 -10.65 -3.81 0.80
C ALA A 118 -12.18 -3.68 0.89
N PRO A 119 -12.77 -3.59 2.10
CA PRO A 119 -14.22 -3.49 2.28
C PRO A 119 -14.89 -2.36 1.46
N TRP A 120 -14.23 -1.21 1.30
CA TRP A 120 -14.75 -0.08 0.49
C TRP A 120 -14.57 -0.24 -1.03
N ALA A 121 -13.82 -1.24 -1.49
CA ALA A 121 -13.59 -1.54 -2.91
C ALA A 121 -14.52 -2.66 -3.43
N GLN A 122 -15.42 -3.17 -2.58
CA GLN A 122 -16.23 -4.36 -2.88
C GLN A 122 -17.56 -4.09 -3.61
N ARG A 123 -18.01 -2.83 -3.77
CA ARG A 123 -19.19 -2.51 -4.60
C ARG A 123 -19.02 -1.20 -5.39
N ARG A 124 -19.21 -1.30 -6.71
CA ARG A 124 -19.65 -0.18 -7.55
C ARG A 124 -21.07 -0.56 -7.98
N ASP A 125 -22.04 0.17 -7.44
CA ASP A 125 -23.39 0.20 -7.99
C ASP A 125 -23.38 0.87 -9.38
#